data_AF-A0A2T6FHI6-F1
#
_entry.id   AF-A0A2T6FHI6-F1
#
_cell.length_a   1.000
_cell.length_b   1.000
_cell.length_c   1.000
_cell.angle_alpha   90.00
_cell.angle_beta   90.00
_cell.angle_gamma   90.00
#
_symmetry.space_group_name_H-M   'P 1'
#
loop_
_entity.id
_entity.type
_entity.pdbx_description
1 polymer ?
#
loop_
_entity_poly.entity_id
_entity_poly.type
_entity_poly.pdbx_seq_one_letter_code
_entity_poly.pdbx_strand_id
1 'polypeptide(L)'
;MRLFLSMFLISSVACHASNEEKPFSEFWAKFREASLAEDYSSLKKLVKFPLEVRGVDDEIPAEFYAQDKIAEVFPQLLAQTVYNYEQDDLEGKPLKELIQKKTVVNVEPGKVNHRVEQFEFQKIEGQWLLVRAYLE
;
A
#
# COMPACT_ATOMS: atom_id res chain seq x y z
N MET A 1 43.91 51.54 15.38
CA MET A 1 43.61 50.09 15.36
C MET A 1 42.11 49.94 15.14
N ARG A 2 41.65 49.66 13.90
CA ARG A 2 40.22 49.54 13.56
C ARG A 2 39.89 48.05 13.47
N LEU A 3 39.09 47.54 14.40
CA LEU A 3 38.58 46.17 14.41
C LEU A 3 37.39 46.11 13.45
N PHE A 4 37.53 45.43 12.31
CA PHE A 4 36.44 45.15 11.38
C PHE A 4 35.71 43.88 11.85
N LEU A 5 34.47 44.04 12.31
CA LEU A 5 33.57 42.97 12.70
C LEU A 5 32.80 42.50 11.45
N SER A 6 33.30 41.47 10.77
CA SER A 6 32.61 40.85 9.62
C SER A 6 31.49 39.94 10.13
N MET A 7 30.26 40.42 10.02
CA MET A 7 29.03 39.68 10.28
C MET A 7 28.75 38.74 9.09
N PHE A 8 29.03 37.45 9.26
CA PHE A 8 28.68 36.40 8.30
C PHE A 8 27.18 36.11 8.38
N LEU A 9 26.42 36.58 7.39
CA LEU A 9 25.04 36.17 7.14
C LEU A 9 25.04 34.75 6.58
N ILE A 10 24.77 33.77 7.43
CA ILE A 10 24.53 32.39 7.02
C ILE A 10 23.11 32.33 6.47
N SER A 11 22.97 32.55 5.16
CA SER A 11 21.73 32.29 4.43
C SER A 11 21.50 30.78 4.40
N SER A 12 20.73 30.26 5.35
CA SER A 12 20.20 28.90 5.30
C SER A 12 19.26 28.80 4.10
N VAL A 13 19.79 28.41 2.95
CA VAL A 13 18.98 27.89 1.85
C VAL A 13 18.39 26.59 2.36
N ALA A 14 17.21 26.67 2.97
CA ALA A 14 16.38 25.50 3.18
C ALA A 14 15.97 25.01 1.78
N CYS A 15 16.79 24.13 1.20
CA CYS A 15 16.34 23.30 0.10
C CYS A 15 15.10 22.57 0.61
N HIS A 16 13.92 23.03 0.18
CA HIS A 16 12.72 22.21 0.18
C HIS A 16 13.07 21.03 -0.71
N ALA A 17 13.49 19.91 -0.10
CA ALA A 17 13.51 18.63 -0.77
C ALA A 17 12.04 18.39 -1.14
N SER A 18 11.68 18.71 -2.38
CA SER A 18 10.38 18.35 -2.94
C SER A 18 10.32 16.84 -2.80
N ASN A 19 9.52 16.37 -1.86
CA ASN A 19 9.34 14.95 -1.62
C ASN A 19 8.63 14.42 -2.87
N GLU A 20 9.40 13.94 -3.83
CA GLU A 20 8.89 13.56 -5.14
C GLU A 20 7.90 12.42 -4.94
N GLU A 21 6.63 12.72 -5.15
CA GLU A 21 5.55 11.80 -4.88
C GLU A 21 5.64 10.61 -5.85
N LYS A 22 5.91 9.43 -5.31
CA LYS A 22 5.98 8.23 -6.15
C LYS A 22 4.58 7.87 -6.69
N PRO A 23 4.48 7.49 -7.97
CA PRO A 23 3.23 7.08 -8.56
C PRO A 23 2.74 5.76 -7.94
N PHE A 24 1.42 5.55 -7.93
CA PHE A 24 0.83 4.32 -7.41
C PHE A 24 1.32 3.07 -8.16
N SER A 25 1.56 3.17 -9.46
CA SER A 25 2.04 2.06 -10.29
C SER A 25 3.38 1.48 -9.81
N GLU A 26 4.30 2.33 -9.35
CA GLU A 26 5.57 1.89 -8.77
C GLU A 26 5.37 1.18 -7.43
N PHE A 27 4.49 1.71 -6.58
CA PHE A 27 4.11 1.06 -5.33
C PHE A 27 3.48 -0.30 -5.61
N TRP A 28 2.53 -0.36 -6.56
CA TRP A 28 1.80 -1.56 -6.92
C TRP A 28 2.74 -2.66 -7.44
N ALA A 29 3.72 -2.31 -8.27
CA ALA A 29 4.72 -3.27 -8.74
C ALA A 29 5.48 -3.93 -7.58
N LYS A 30 5.94 -3.13 -6.60
CA LYS A 30 6.67 -3.62 -5.41
C LYS A 30 5.76 -4.45 -4.50
N PHE A 31 4.54 -4.00 -4.28
CA PHE A 31 3.56 -4.70 -3.46
C PHE A 31 3.22 -6.06 -4.08
N ARG A 32 2.97 -6.11 -5.39
CA ARG A 32 2.70 -7.34 -6.14
C ARG A 32 3.89 -8.30 -6.04
N GLU A 33 5.10 -7.82 -6.31
CA GLU A 33 6.31 -8.63 -6.24
C GLU A 33 6.49 -9.24 -4.85
N ALA A 34 6.44 -8.42 -3.80
CA ALA A 34 6.59 -8.89 -2.42
C ALA A 34 5.47 -9.86 -2.00
N SER A 35 4.23 -9.62 -2.46
CA SER A 35 3.09 -10.50 -2.21
C SER A 35 3.26 -11.88 -2.85
N LEU A 36 3.64 -11.91 -4.13
CA LEU A 36 3.76 -13.17 -4.89
C LEU A 36 5.00 -13.97 -4.50
N ALA A 37 6.07 -13.29 -4.10
CA ALA A 37 7.31 -13.91 -3.61
C ALA A 37 7.26 -14.29 -2.13
N GLU A 38 6.16 -14.00 -1.43
CA GLU A 38 6.01 -14.22 0.02
C GLU A 38 7.12 -13.52 0.85
N ASP A 39 7.63 -12.39 0.33
CA ASP A 39 8.62 -11.55 1.02
C ASP A 39 7.92 -10.66 2.05
N TYR A 40 7.64 -11.27 3.20
CA TYR A 40 7.02 -10.58 4.33
C TYR A 40 7.90 -9.46 4.90
N SER A 41 9.21 -9.46 4.68
CA SER A 41 10.08 -8.36 5.13
C SER A 41 9.84 -7.11 4.30
N SER A 42 9.69 -7.26 2.99
CA SER A 42 9.34 -6.16 2.09
C SER A 42 7.88 -5.73 2.26
N LEU A 43 6.94 -6.67 2.39
CA LEU A 43 5.52 -6.34 2.64
C LEU A 43 5.33 -5.48 3.89
N LYS A 44 6.06 -5.75 4.99
CA LYS A 44 5.96 -4.95 6.22
C LYS A 44 6.25 -3.45 6.00
N LYS A 45 7.02 -3.10 4.96
CA LYS A 45 7.34 -1.70 4.62
C LYS A 45 6.27 -1.04 3.74
N LEU A 46 5.36 -1.84 3.19
CA LEU A 46 4.29 -1.45 2.27
C LEU A 46 2.91 -1.50 2.92
N VAL A 47 2.83 -1.86 4.19
CA VAL A 47 1.60 -1.97 4.98
C VAL A 47 1.62 -0.95 6.11
N LYS A 48 0.52 -0.26 6.32
CA LYS A 48 0.29 0.53 7.53
C LYS A 48 -0.18 -0.42 8.63
N PHE A 49 0.53 -0.42 9.75
CA PHE A 49 0.15 -1.22 10.92
C PHE A 49 -0.58 -0.39 12.00
N PRO A 50 -1.50 -1.00 12.78
CA PRO A 50 -2.04 -2.34 12.57
C PRO A 50 -2.83 -2.42 11.25
N LEU A 51 -2.73 -3.57 10.57
CA LEU A 51 -3.47 -3.85 9.34
C LEU A 51 -4.91 -4.19 9.73
N GLU A 52 -5.86 -3.44 9.19
CA GLU A 52 -7.29 -3.71 9.36
C GLU A 52 -7.73 -4.80 8.38
N VAL A 53 -8.37 -5.86 8.87
CA VAL A 53 -8.98 -6.91 8.05
C VAL A 53 -10.47 -6.96 8.37
N ARG A 54 -11.32 -6.85 7.35
CA ARG A 54 -12.79 -6.88 7.50
C ARG A 54 -13.39 -8.09 6.79
N GLY A 55 -14.47 -8.62 7.37
CA GLY A 55 -15.34 -9.57 6.69
C GLY A 55 -16.20 -8.92 5.59
N VAL A 56 -16.96 -9.74 4.88
CA VAL A 56 -17.97 -9.30 3.89
C VAL A 56 -19.22 -8.69 4.52
N ASP A 57 -19.47 -9.02 5.78
CA ASP A 57 -20.62 -8.55 6.54
C ASP A 57 -20.20 -7.44 7.51
N ASP A 58 -20.91 -6.32 7.49
CA ASP A 58 -20.70 -5.19 8.39
C ASP A 58 -20.95 -5.57 9.87
N GLU A 59 -21.66 -6.67 10.12
CA GLU A 59 -21.83 -7.24 11.46
C GLU A 59 -20.56 -7.95 11.97
N ILE A 60 -19.66 -8.37 11.08
CA ILE A 60 -18.39 -8.99 11.47
C ILE A 60 -17.41 -7.89 11.88
N PRO A 61 -16.94 -7.88 13.14
CA PRO A 61 -16.03 -6.85 13.61
C PRO A 61 -14.71 -6.90 12.85
N ALA A 62 -14.13 -5.72 12.60
CA ALA A 62 -12.80 -5.62 12.01
C ALA A 62 -11.75 -6.23 12.95
N GLU A 63 -10.88 -7.04 12.38
CA GLU A 63 -9.70 -7.58 13.06
C GLU A 63 -8.47 -6.72 12.76
N PHE A 64 -7.58 -6.58 13.73
CA PHE A 64 -6.38 -5.74 13.63
C PHE A 64 -5.12 -6.58 13.83
N TYR A 65 -4.33 -6.69 12.77
CA TYR A 65 -3.12 -7.51 12.76
C TYR A 65 -1.87 -6.64 12.95
N ALA A 66 -1.04 -7.01 13.91
CA ALA A 66 0.26 -6.39 14.13
C ALA A 66 1.30 -6.84 13.08
N GLN A 67 2.43 -6.13 13.02
CA GLN A 67 3.48 -6.35 12.02
C GLN A 67 4.10 -7.75 12.07
N ASP A 68 4.22 -8.35 13.25
CA ASP A 68 4.72 -9.71 13.45
C ASP A 68 3.76 -10.79 12.94
N LYS A 69 2.46 -10.45 12.80
CA LYS A 69 1.41 -11.35 12.31
C LYS A 69 1.21 -11.36 10.80
N ILE A 70 1.96 -10.56 10.05
CA ILE A 70 1.75 -10.46 8.59
C ILE A 70 1.93 -11.81 7.87
N ALA A 71 2.88 -12.64 8.30
CA ALA A 71 3.15 -13.94 7.69
C ALA A 71 2.05 -14.98 8.00
N GLU A 72 1.20 -14.71 9.00
CA GLU A 72 0.07 -15.54 9.38
C GLU A 72 -1.19 -15.18 8.56
N VAL A 73 -1.48 -13.88 8.44
CA VAL A 73 -2.73 -13.40 7.81
C VAL A 73 -2.63 -13.27 6.29
N PHE A 74 -1.48 -12.86 5.76
CA PHE A 74 -1.36 -12.54 4.33
C PHE A 74 -1.53 -13.75 3.39
N PRO A 75 -1.04 -14.97 3.73
CA PRO A 75 -1.37 -16.17 2.97
C PRO A 75 -2.87 -16.42 2.85
N GLN A 76 -3.62 -16.19 3.94
CA GLN A 76 -5.07 -16.38 3.97
C GLN A 76 -5.76 -15.37 3.06
N LEU A 77 -5.35 -14.11 3.13
CA LEU A 77 -5.83 -13.05 2.23
C LEU A 77 -5.60 -13.42 0.75
N LEU A 78 -4.42 -13.96 0.40
CA LEU A 78 -4.11 -14.33 -0.98
C LEU A 78 -4.81 -15.61 -1.45
N ALA A 79 -5.13 -16.53 -0.53
CA ALA A 79 -5.79 -17.80 -0.82
C ALA A 79 -7.31 -17.68 -0.97
N GLN A 80 -7.91 -16.59 -0.48
CA GLN A 80 -9.36 -16.37 -0.59
C GLN A 80 -9.81 -16.38 -2.06
N THR A 81 -11.01 -16.91 -2.29
CA THR A 81 -11.62 -16.91 -3.63
C THR A 81 -12.36 -15.59 -3.81
N VAL A 82 -12.08 -14.89 -4.90
CA VAL A 82 -12.78 -13.66 -5.30
C VAL A 82 -13.59 -13.97 -6.54
N TYR A 83 -14.88 -13.65 -6.48
CA TYR A 83 -15.80 -13.85 -7.58
C TYR A 83 -15.89 -12.59 -8.45
N ASN A 84 -15.54 -12.71 -9.72
CA ASN A 84 -15.62 -11.63 -10.70
C ASN A 84 -16.41 -12.10 -11.92
N TYR A 85 -17.08 -11.16 -12.59
CA TYR A 85 -17.71 -11.44 -13.88
C TYR A 85 -16.66 -11.40 -14.99
N GLU A 86 -16.46 -12.52 -15.67
CA GLU A 86 -15.67 -12.62 -16.89
C GLU A 86 -16.58 -13.11 -18.02
N GLN A 87 -16.74 -12.30 -19.08
CA GLN A 87 -17.54 -12.65 -20.27
C GLN A 87 -18.97 -13.11 -19.94
N ASP A 88 -19.65 -12.39 -19.04
CA ASP A 88 -21.01 -12.67 -18.54
C ASP A 88 -21.14 -13.88 -17.59
N ASP A 89 -20.07 -14.63 -17.34
CA ASP A 89 -20.03 -15.72 -16.37
C ASP A 89 -19.39 -15.28 -15.03
N LEU A 90 -19.93 -15.77 -13.92
CA LEU A 90 -19.36 -15.54 -12.60
C LEU A 90 -18.25 -16.59 -12.34
N GLU A 91 -17.00 -16.15 -12.34
CA GLU A 91 -15.85 -17.00 -12.06
C GLU A 91 -15.21 -16.67 -10.71
N GLY A 92 -14.94 -17.71 -9.92
CA GLY A 92 -14.16 -17.59 -8.68
C GLY A 92 -12.69 -17.89 -8.93
N LYS A 93 -11.80 -16.95 -8.60
CA LYS A 93 -10.35 -17.12 -8.69
C LYS A 93 -9.66 -16.77 -7.37
N PRO A 94 -8.57 -17.44 -6.99
CA PRO A 94 -7.78 -17.02 -5.83
C PRO A 94 -7.29 -15.59 -6.01
N LEU A 95 -7.32 -14.78 -4.96
CA LEU A 95 -6.83 -13.40 -5.01
C LEU A 95 -5.39 -13.32 -5.52
N LYS A 96 -4.54 -14.31 -5.17
CA LYS A 96 -3.17 -14.45 -5.70
C LYS A 96 -3.11 -14.40 -7.22
N GLU A 97 -4.04 -15.08 -7.91
CA GLU A 97 -4.08 -15.13 -9.37
C GLU A 97 -4.50 -13.78 -9.97
N LEU A 98 -5.48 -13.12 -9.36
CA LEU A 98 -5.93 -11.79 -9.80
C LEU A 98 -4.81 -10.75 -9.68
N ILE A 99 -4.09 -10.78 -8.56
CA ILE A 99 -2.92 -9.93 -8.31
C ILE A 99 -1.81 -10.21 -9.32
N GLN A 100 -1.56 -11.48 -9.64
CA GLN A 100 -0.57 -11.89 -10.64
C GLN A 100 -0.90 -11.32 -12.03
N LYS A 101 -2.16 -11.37 -12.44
CA LYS A 101 -2.62 -10.89 -13.75
C LYS A 101 -2.67 -9.35 -13.84
N LYS A 102 -2.98 -8.67 -12.74
CA LYS A 102 -3.16 -7.21 -12.71
C LYS A 102 -1.82 -6.48 -12.68
N THR A 103 -1.14 -6.43 -13.83
CA THR A 103 0.23 -5.90 -13.90
C THR A 103 0.32 -4.38 -13.83
N VAL A 104 -0.72 -3.70 -14.31
CA VAL A 104 -0.82 -2.24 -14.40
C VAL A 104 -2.07 -1.78 -13.65
N VAL A 105 -1.91 -0.77 -12.79
CA VAL A 105 -3.01 -0.09 -12.12
C VAL A 105 -2.79 1.41 -12.22
N ASN A 106 -3.77 2.11 -12.79
CA ASN A 106 -3.74 3.55 -12.96
C ASN A 106 -4.59 4.20 -11.88
N VAL A 107 -4.05 5.23 -11.25
CA VAL A 107 -4.74 6.03 -10.25
C VAL A 107 -4.78 7.46 -10.76
N GLU A 108 -5.96 8.09 -10.67
CA GLU A 108 -6.13 9.49 -11.06
C GLU A 108 -5.21 10.40 -10.23
N PRO A 109 -4.60 11.44 -10.85
CA PRO A 109 -3.79 12.40 -10.13
C PRO A 109 -4.55 13.03 -8.95
N GLY A 110 -3.88 13.19 -7.81
CA GLY A 110 -4.45 13.78 -6.59
C GLY A 110 -5.29 12.85 -5.72
N LYS A 111 -5.56 11.60 -6.15
CA LYS A 111 -6.18 10.60 -5.26
C LYS A 111 -5.23 10.22 -4.12
N VAL A 112 -5.81 10.15 -2.92
CA VAL A 112 -5.13 9.72 -1.69
C VAL A 112 -5.54 8.33 -1.23
N ASN A 113 -6.51 7.71 -1.90
CA ASN A 113 -6.94 6.34 -1.66
C ASN A 113 -7.19 5.61 -3.00
N HIS A 114 -7.05 4.29 -2.98
CA HIS A 114 -7.35 3.44 -4.13
C HIS A 114 -7.61 2.01 -3.68
N ARG A 115 -8.55 1.32 -4.34
CA ARG A 115 -8.86 -0.10 -4.06
C ARG A 115 -8.46 -0.95 -5.26
N VAL A 116 -7.80 -2.07 -4.99
CA VAL A 116 -7.48 -3.11 -5.98
C VAL A 116 -7.94 -4.44 -5.41
N GLU A 117 -8.97 -5.04 -6.02
CA GLU A 117 -9.61 -6.26 -5.51
C GLU A 117 -10.02 -6.11 -4.02
N GLN A 118 -9.55 -7.02 -3.16
CA GLN A 118 -9.80 -7.03 -1.72
C GLN A 118 -8.79 -6.20 -0.91
N PHE A 119 -8.02 -5.31 -1.56
CA PHE A 119 -7.05 -4.46 -0.89
C PHE A 119 -7.34 -2.97 -1.07
N GLU A 120 -7.32 -2.24 0.04
CA GLU A 120 -7.48 -0.79 0.10
C GLU A 120 -6.16 -0.13 0.50
N PHE A 121 -5.73 0.81 -0.34
CA PHE A 121 -4.48 1.52 -0.21
C PHE A 121 -4.73 3.00 0.05
N GLN A 122 -3.87 3.60 0.86
CA GLN A 122 -3.91 5.03 1.15
C GLN A 122 -2.52 5.64 1.00
N LYS A 123 -2.48 6.88 0.51
CA LYS A 123 -1.29 7.71 0.48
C LYS A 123 -1.18 8.45 1.82
N ILE A 124 -0.16 8.10 2.60
CA ILE A 124 0.13 8.65 3.93
C ILE A 124 1.52 9.27 3.86
N GLU A 125 1.62 10.57 4.13
CA GLU A 125 2.90 11.33 4.09
C GLU A 125 3.66 11.17 2.74
N GLY A 126 2.91 11.09 1.64
CA GLY A 126 3.47 10.91 0.30
C GLY A 126 3.78 9.47 -0.10
N GLN A 127 3.63 8.49 0.82
CA GLN A 127 3.86 7.07 0.57
C GLN A 127 2.55 6.29 0.49
N TRP A 128 2.39 5.48 -0.54
CA TRP A 128 1.31 4.52 -0.63
C TRP A 128 1.55 3.34 0.32
N LEU A 129 0.51 2.95 1.05
CA LEU A 129 0.50 1.84 1.99
C LEU A 129 -0.81 1.06 1.87
N LEU A 130 -0.76 -0.26 2.03
CA LEU A 130 -1.95 -1.07 2.32
C LEU A 130 -2.45 -0.69 3.71
N VAL A 131 -3.70 -0.25 3.81
CA VAL A 131 -4.31 0.14 5.09
C VAL A 131 -5.38 -0.85 5.55
N ARG A 132 -6.02 -1.53 4.59
CA ARG A 132 -7.10 -2.48 4.86
C ARG A 132 -7.13 -3.59 3.83
N ALA A 133 -7.47 -4.78 4.28
CA ALA A 133 -7.85 -5.89 3.42
C ALA A 133 -9.25 -6.41 3.79
N TYR A 134 -9.89 -7.09 2.84
CA TYR A 134 -11.14 -7.81 3.06
C TYR A 134 -10.83 -9.32 2.99
N LEU A 135 -11.47 -10.09 3.86
CA LEU A 135 -11.36 -11.54 3.91
C LEU A 135 -12.78 -12.11 3.93
N GLU A 136 -13.16 -12.77 2.84
CA GLU A 136 -14.48 -13.42 2.68
C GLU A 136 -14.52 -14.83 3.29
#